data_AF-A0A0G4N373-F1
#
_entry.id   AF-A0A0G4N373-F1
#
_cell.length_a   1.000
_cell.length_b   1.000
_cell.length_c   1.000
_cell.angle_alpha   90.00
_cell.angle_beta   90.00
_cell.angle_gamma   90.00
#
_symmetry.space_group_name_H-M   'P 1'
#
loop_
_entity.id
_entity.type
_entity.pdbx_description
1 polymer ?
#
loop_
_entity_poly.entity_id
_entity_poly.type
_entity_poly.pdbx_seq_one_letter_code
_entity_poly.pdbx_strand_id
1 'polypeptide(L)'
;MINPLLLSGSFAALLGVASAQTYDATVCGKERVGEFNDTIMYYPNAWNPKSPENGHVCMSVDESGPSFDVVWNWPENIEDVHSYPYVRLNHENLPTKLSTIREMKLKTDWTMTLGNPSSPPRDFSTSTWDDNKEELLEAGVICNAAWDFFFDGDRMNTYNPVNSSYEVMIWLGKIGSGAQPLEGDSILTNMTVGDHEFSLWYNTNSGGRHVFTWVTRDGKDVNEFDGDVAPLLEYILSNPSDIEDFPSDPWLGLVEFGSETWFSNENVTFSAANFGMELDADGYDGARDDDNSGSSNNNNNGGSSNDNDSAGAAISLSTLTLVMPVAMALAVAFGF
;
A
#
# COMPACT_ATOMS: atom_id res chain seq x y z
N MET A 1 24.66 -69.93 -7.78
CA MET A 1 25.42 -68.72 -8.13
C MET A 1 24.50 -67.77 -8.87
N ILE A 2 24.11 -66.68 -8.20
CA ILE A 2 23.94 -65.29 -8.66
C ILE A 2 23.15 -64.57 -7.55
N ASN A 3 23.73 -63.45 -7.13
CA ASN A 3 23.49 -62.66 -5.92
C ASN A 3 22.12 -61.94 -5.91
N PRO A 4 21.53 -61.69 -4.73
CA PRO A 4 20.54 -60.63 -4.56
C PRO A 4 21.27 -59.30 -4.31
N LEU A 5 21.00 -58.27 -5.11
CA LEU A 5 21.41 -56.90 -4.79
C LEU A 5 20.18 -56.15 -4.27
N LEU A 6 20.10 -56.04 -2.94
CA LEU A 6 19.19 -55.15 -2.24
C LEU A 6 19.67 -53.71 -2.45
N LEU A 7 18.93 -52.92 -3.22
CA LEU A 7 19.10 -51.48 -3.29
C LEU A 7 18.39 -50.85 -2.08
N SER A 8 19.13 -50.65 -0.99
CA SER A 8 18.69 -49.81 0.11
C SER A 8 18.90 -48.35 -0.30
N GLY A 9 17.86 -47.72 -0.87
CA GLY A 9 17.83 -46.28 -1.09
C GLY A 9 17.62 -45.57 0.25
N SER A 10 18.68 -45.04 0.84
CA SER A 10 18.59 -44.12 1.97
C SER A 10 18.01 -42.80 1.48
N PHE A 11 16.72 -42.56 1.74
CA PHE A 11 16.15 -41.22 1.71
C PHE A 11 16.75 -40.42 2.87
N ALA A 12 17.74 -39.58 2.56
CA ALA A 12 18.15 -38.52 3.47
C ALA A 12 17.04 -37.46 3.46
N ALA A 13 16.20 -37.45 4.48
CA ALA A 13 15.34 -36.31 4.76
C ALA A 13 16.24 -35.13 5.09
N LEU A 14 16.41 -34.18 4.16
CA LEU A 14 16.88 -32.85 4.50
C LEU A 14 15.80 -32.22 5.37
N LEU A 15 16.01 -32.25 6.69
CA LEU A 15 15.34 -31.34 7.60
C LEU A 15 15.87 -29.94 7.26
N GLY A 16 15.15 -29.24 6.38
CA GLY A 16 15.32 -27.81 6.21
C GLY A 16 15.08 -27.18 7.57
N VAL A 17 16.10 -26.54 8.13
CA VAL A 17 15.91 -25.65 9.27
C VAL A 17 15.13 -24.47 8.71
N ALA A 18 13.82 -24.42 8.97
CA ALA A 18 13.03 -23.23 8.71
C ALA A 18 13.67 -22.11 9.54
N SER A 19 14.35 -21.18 8.87
CA SER A 19 14.75 -19.93 9.51
C SER A 19 13.44 -19.25 9.89
N ALA A 20 13.16 -19.11 11.19
CA ALA A 20 12.07 -18.26 11.61
C ALA A 20 12.33 -16.86 11.04
N GLN A 21 11.34 -16.30 10.33
CA GLN A 21 11.45 -14.94 9.82
C GLN A 21 11.61 -14.00 11.01
N THR A 22 12.63 -13.15 10.97
CA THR A 22 12.88 -12.15 12.01
C THR A 22 12.25 -10.85 11.59
N TYR A 23 11.31 -10.34 12.37
CA TYR A 23 10.70 -9.04 12.17
C TYR A 23 11.44 -7.96 12.96
N ASP A 24 11.48 -6.76 12.42
CA ASP A 24 12.00 -5.57 13.10
C ASP A 24 11.01 -5.07 14.16
N ALA A 25 9.71 -5.19 13.89
CA ALA A 25 8.65 -4.77 14.80
C ALA A 25 7.39 -5.63 14.68
N THR A 26 6.56 -5.63 15.73
CA THR A 26 5.19 -6.12 15.69
C THR A 26 4.30 -5.20 16.52
N VAL A 27 3.25 -4.68 15.90
CA VAL A 27 2.30 -3.74 16.51
C VAL A 27 0.87 -4.25 16.28
N CYS A 28 -0.05 -3.92 17.19
CA CYS A 28 -1.44 -4.39 17.10
C CYS A 28 -2.44 -3.24 17.25
N GLY A 29 -3.66 -3.47 16.75
CA GLY A 29 -4.77 -2.55 16.93
C GLY A 29 -4.55 -1.18 16.31
N LYS A 30 -4.30 -0.16 17.14
CA LYS A 30 -4.15 1.25 16.73
C LYS A 30 -2.73 1.79 16.91
N GLU A 31 -1.75 0.91 17.08
CA GLU A 31 -0.32 1.25 17.08
C GLU A 31 0.26 1.10 15.67
N ARG A 32 1.25 1.91 15.31
CA ARG A 32 1.91 1.93 13.99
C ARG A 32 3.42 1.74 14.12
N VAL A 33 4.05 1.32 13.03
CA VAL A 33 5.51 1.39 12.84
C VAL A 33 5.82 2.50 11.85
N GLY A 34 6.77 3.37 12.18
CA GLY A 34 7.08 4.56 11.42
C GLY A 34 6.21 5.78 11.76
N GLU A 35 6.68 6.94 11.32
CA GLU A 35 6.00 8.22 11.42
C GLU A 35 5.34 8.62 10.09
N PHE A 36 4.38 9.54 10.14
CA PHE A 36 3.60 9.93 8.96
C PHE A 36 4.43 10.53 7.81
N ASN A 37 5.64 11.00 8.09
CA ASN A 37 6.57 11.60 7.13
C ASN A 37 7.71 10.66 6.72
N ASP A 38 7.78 9.44 7.27
CA ASP A 38 8.74 8.44 6.83
C ASP A 38 8.40 7.97 5.42
N THR A 39 9.38 7.59 4.60
CA THR A 39 9.12 7.13 3.23
C THR A 39 8.12 5.96 3.18
N ILE A 40 8.15 5.11 4.21
CA ILE A 40 7.21 4.01 4.40
C ILE A 40 6.76 4.02 5.86
N MET A 41 5.46 3.82 6.09
CA MET A 41 4.93 3.51 7.42
C MET A 41 3.94 2.33 7.33
N TYR A 42 3.74 1.66 8.47
CA TYR A 42 2.93 0.45 8.55
C TYR A 42 1.90 0.58 9.66
N TYR A 43 0.64 0.21 9.40
CA TYR A 43 -0.43 0.40 10.36
C TYR A 43 -1.50 -0.70 10.30
N PRO A 44 -1.66 -1.53 11.36
CA PRO A 44 -2.78 -2.44 11.51
C PRO A 44 -4.17 -1.79 11.41
N ASN A 45 -4.28 -0.52 11.82
CA ASN A 45 -5.45 0.33 11.62
C ASN A 45 -6.80 -0.32 11.99
N ALA A 46 -6.93 -0.80 13.24
CA ALA A 46 -8.19 -1.27 13.81
C ALA A 46 -9.15 -0.11 14.13
N TRP A 47 -9.63 0.58 13.10
CA TRP A 47 -10.29 1.87 13.24
C TRP A 47 -11.75 1.74 13.73
N ASN A 48 -12.47 0.67 13.37
CA ASN A 48 -13.91 0.60 13.59
C ASN A 48 -14.26 0.38 15.07
N PRO A 49 -14.96 1.33 15.72
CA PRO A 49 -15.33 1.20 17.13
C PRO A 49 -16.44 0.16 17.39
N LYS A 50 -17.11 -0.35 16.34
CA LYS A 50 -18.13 -1.40 16.44
C LYS A 50 -17.53 -2.81 16.43
N SER A 51 -16.22 -2.93 16.19
CA SER A 51 -15.54 -4.23 16.17
C SER A 51 -15.70 -4.98 17.49
N PRO A 52 -15.86 -6.31 17.44
CA PRO A 52 -16.05 -7.10 18.65
C PRO A 52 -14.76 -7.13 19.48
N GLU A 53 -14.90 -7.13 20.81
CA GLU A 53 -13.75 -7.06 21.74
C GLU A 53 -12.83 -8.29 21.67
N ASN A 54 -13.33 -9.43 21.18
CA ASN A 54 -12.58 -10.68 21.01
C ASN A 54 -11.89 -10.81 19.65
N GLY A 55 -12.05 -9.84 18.74
CA GLY A 55 -11.32 -9.78 17.48
C GLY A 55 -9.97 -9.05 17.62
N HIS A 56 -9.09 -9.23 16.64
CA HIS A 56 -7.76 -8.60 16.64
C HIS A 56 -7.18 -8.43 15.24
N VAL A 57 -6.19 -7.54 15.16
CA VAL A 57 -5.28 -7.36 14.01
C VAL A 57 -3.90 -6.98 14.57
N CYS A 58 -2.87 -7.70 14.12
CA CYS A 58 -1.48 -7.46 14.48
C CYS A 58 -0.63 -7.52 13.22
N MET A 59 0.26 -6.56 13.05
CA MET A 59 1.15 -6.42 11.91
C MET A 59 2.59 -6.59 12.35
N SER A 60 3.30 -7.52 11.72
CA SER A 60 4.73 -7.74 11.86
C SER A 60 5.45 -7.22 10.62
N VAL A 61 6.53 -6.46 10.80
CA VAL A 61 7.21 -5.71 9.73
C VAL A 61 8.65 -6.18 9.58
N ASP A 62 9.10 -6.35 8.33
CA ASP A 62 10.49 -6.50 7.93
C ASP A 62 10.88 -5.31 7.05
N GLU A 63 11.73 -4.44 7.58
CA GLU A 63 12.19 -3.21 6.92
C GLU A 63 13.37 -3.46 5.97
N SER A 64 14.03 -4.63 6.07
CA SER A 64 15.21 -4.95 5.27
C SER A 64 14.88 -5.33 3.83
N GLY A 65 13.80 -6.09 3.64
CA GLY A 65 13.10 -6.28 2.38
C GLY A 65 11.66 -5.83 2.59
N PRO A 66 11.37 -4.51 2.48
CA PRO A 66 10.12 -3.90 2.91
C PRO A 66 8.90 -4.79 2.66
N SER A 67 8.41 -5.39 3.73
CA SER A 67 7.30 -6.33 3.72
C SER A 67 6.61 -6.35 5.08
N PHE A 68 5.37 -6.80 5.09
CA PHE A 68 4.64 -7.04 6.33
C PHE A 68 3.84 -8.34 6.27
N ASP A 69 3.52 -8.82 7.47
CA ASP A 69 2.59 -9.91 7.70
C ASP A 69 1.56 -9.48 8.75
N VAL A 70 0.29 -9.60 8.40
CA VAL A 70 -0.82 -9.20 9.25
C VAL A 70 -1.62 -10.42 9.64
N VAL A 71 -1.62 -10.73 10.93
CA VAL A 71 -2.48 -11.75 11.52
C VAL A 71 -3.72 -11.07 12.08
N TRP A 72 -4.89 -11.49 11.60
CA TRP A 72 -6.17 -10.92 12.03
C TRP A 72 -7.27 -11.97 12.17
N ASN A 73 -8.27 -11.63 12.98
CA ASN A 73 -9.48 -12.41 13.19
C ASN A 73 -10.60 -11.48 13.67
N TRP A 74 -11.77 -11.56 13.03
CA TRP A 74 -12.98 -10.82 13.44
C TRP A 74 -14.16 -11.80 13.46
N PRO A 75 -14.49 -12.38 14.63
CA PRO A 75 -15.39 -13.53 14.74
C PRO A 75 -16.87 -13.18 14.63
N GLU A 76 -17.20 -11.90 14.46
CA GLU A 76 -18.57 -11.43 14.27
C GLU A 76 -18.64 -10.64 12.96
N ASN A 77 -19.49 -11.06 12.03
CA ASN A 77 -19.75 -10.30 10.81
C ASN A 77 -20.74 -9.18 11.13
N ILE A 78 -20.24 -7.95 11.28
CA ILE A 78 -21.03 -6.76 11.54
C ILE A 78 -21.48 -6.03 10.26
N GLU A 79 -21.26 -6.65 9.09
CA GLU A 79 -21.51 -6.08 7.75
C GLU A 79 -20.76 -4.75 7.50
N ASP A 80 -19.64 -4.54 8.20
CA ASP A 80 -18.82 -3.33 8.16
C ASP A 80 -17.34 -3.73 8.31
N VAL A 81 -16.42 -2.90 7.81
CA VAL A 81 -14.98 -3.18 7.86
C VAL A 81 -14.48 -2.97 9.29
N HIS A 82 -13.72 -3.91 9.84
CA HIS A 82 -13.15 -3.78 11.19
C HIS A 82 -11.84 -3.02 11.22
N SER A 83 -10.97 -3.34 10.26
CA SER A 83 -9.63 -2.76 10.13
C SER A 83 -9.19 -2.74 8.68
N TYR A 84 -8.30 -1.80 8.34
CA TYR A 84 -7.60 -1.74 7.06
C TYR A 84 -6.09 -1.76 7.33
N PRO A 85 -5.49 -2.91 7.69
CA PRO A 85 -4.05 -3.03 7.82
C PRO A 85 -3.34 -2.68 6.50
N TYR A 86 -2.48 -1.65 6.53
CA TYR A 86 -1.82 -1.14 5.32
C TYR A 86 -0.35 -0.76 5.51
N VAL A 87 0.36 -0.69 4.38
CA VAL A 87 1.56 0.11 4.20
C VAL A 87 1.20 1.43 3.52
N ARG A 88 1.74 2.56 3.99
CA ARG A 88 1.64 3.84 3.29
C ARG A 88 2.99 4.15 2.65
N LEU A 89 2.94 4.57 1.39
CA LEU A 89 4.11 4.99 0.64
C LEU A 89 4.07 6.52 0.50
N ASN A 90 5.10 7.19 1.01
CA ASN A 90 5.27 8.63 0.85
C ASN A 90 6.24 8.93 -0.31
N HIS A 91 5.99 10.03 -1.02
CA HIS A 91 6.85 10.55 -2.08
C HIS A 91 7.13 12.03 -1.85
N GLU A 92 8.28 12.53 -2.31
CA GLU A 92 8.61 13.96 -2.22
C GLU A 92 7.64 14.87 -3.00
N ASN A 93 7.01 14.32 -4.04
CA ASN A 93 5.99 15.03 -4.82
C ASN A 93 4.61 15.01 -4.15
N LEU A 94 4.38 14.22 -3.09
CA LEU A 94 3.08 14.20 -2.40
C LEU A 94 3.01 15.24 -1.26
N PRO A 95 1.85 15.89 -1.07
CA PRO A 95 0.68 15.86 -1.93
C PRO A 95 0.89 16.67 -3.22
N THR A 96 0.34 16.19 -4.33
CA THR A 96 0.38 16.84 -5.66
C THR A 96 -1.02 17.04 -6.23
N LYS A 97 -1.17 17.97 -7.17
CA LYS A 97 -2.41 18.11 -7.95
C LYS A 97 -2.61 16.91 -8.86
N LEU A 98 -3.84 16.42 -8.99
CA LEU A 98 -4.14 15.31 -9.92
C LEU A 98 -3.81 15.69 -11.37
N SER A 99 -4.06 16.95 -11.76
CA SER A 99 -3.80 17.41 -13.13
C SER A 99 -2.32 17.45 -13.53
N THR A 100 -1.40 17.37 -12.57
CA THR A 100 0.05 17.42 -12.84
C THR A 100 0.69 16.04 -12.92
N ILE A 101 -0.01 14.98 -12.50
CA ILE A 101 0.51 13.61 -12.51
C ILE A 101 0.61 13.13 -13.96
N ARG A 102 1.82 12.77 -14.38
CA ARG A 102 2.09 12.20 -15.71
C ARG A 102 2.26 10.69 -15.66
N GLU A 103 2.88 10.19 -14.60
CA GLU A 103 3.11 8.78 -14.35
C GLU A 103 2.97 8.54 -12.85
N MET A 104 2.25 7.48 -12.50
CA MET A 104 2.15 6.99 -11.12
C MET A 104 2.22 5.47 -11.15
N LYS A 105 3.45 4.96 -11.17
CA LYS A 105 3.69 3.53 -11.22
C LYS A 105 3.68 2.95 -9.81
N LEU A 106 2.83 1.96 -9.59
CA LEU A 106 2.71 1.25 -8.33
C LEU A 106 3.11 -0.20 -8.48
N LYS A 107 3.74 -0.72 -7.43
CA LYS A 107 4.15 -2.11 -7.34
C LYS A 107 3.84 -2.70 -5.98
N THR A 108 3.31 -3.92 -5.95
CA THR A 108 3.10 -4.70 -4.73
C THR A 108 2.87 -6.15 -5.09
N ASP A 109 3.37 -7.06 -4.25
CA ASP A 109 3.03 -8.47 -4.31
C ASP A 109 2.33 -8.88 -3.02
N TRP A 110 1.28 -9.68 -3.10
CA TRP A 110 0.47 -10.05 -1.95
C TRP A 110 -0.19 -11.43 -2.05
N THR A 111 -0.40 -12.03 -0.88
CA THR A 111 -1.16 -13.28 -0.72
C THR A 111 -1.78 -13.33 0.67
N MET A 112 -2.72 -14.24 0.88
CA MET A 112 -3.28 -14.54 2.19
C MET A 112 -3.33 -16.04 2.41
N THR A 113 -3.25 -16.48 3.66
CA THR A 113 -3.44 -17.88 4.05
C THR A 113 -4.24 -17.96 5.34
N LEU A 114 -4.92 -19.08 5.55
CA LEU A 114 -5.53 -19.39 6.83
C LEU A 114 -4.44 -19.66 7.90
N GLY A 115 -4.76 -19.34 9.14
CA GLY A 115 -3.92 -19.54 10.31
C GLY A 115 -2.89 -18.44 10.54
N ASN A 116 -1.90 -18.77 11.39
CA ASN A 116 -0.73 -17.96 11.70
C ASN A 116 0.51 -18.86 11.53
N PRO A 117 0.96 -19.09 10.29
CA PRO A 117 2.07 -20.01 10.01
C PRO A 117 3.37 -19.46 10.61
N SER A 118 4.23 -20.36 11.11
CA SER A 118 5.54 -19.96 11.66
C SER A 118 6.49 -19.36 10.62
N SER A 119 6.19 -19.58 9.34
CA SER A 119 6.81 -18.91 8.19
C SER A 119 5.67 -18.38 7.33
N PRO A 120 5.42 -17.06 7.32
CA PRO A 120 4.43 -16.46 6.45
C PRO A 120 4.71 -16.75 4.98
N PRO A 121 3.67 -16.79 4.14
CA PRO A 121 3.83 -17.01 2.72
C PRO A 121 4.57 -15.83 2.07
N ARG A 122 5.47 -16.19 1.15
CA ARG A 122 6.21 -15.26 0.27
C ARG A 122 6.22 -15.74 -1.19
N ASP A 123 5.42 -16.76 -1.49
CA ASP A 123 5.07 -17.13 -2.85
C ASP A 123 3.76 -16.43 -3.20
N PHE A 124 3.86 -15.44 -4.07
CA PHE A 124 2.76 -14.59 -4.51
C PHE A 124 2.18 -15.04 -5.85
N SER A 125 2.60 -16.20 -6.38
CA SER A 125 2.12 -16.68 -7.67
C SER A 125 0.61 -16.96 -7.64
N THR A 126 -0.04 -16.74 -8.79
CA THR A 126 -1.49 -17.00 -8.95
C THR A 126 -1.87 -18.44 -8.56
N SER A 127 -1.03 -19.44 -8.85
CA SER A 127 -1.33 -20.83 -8.49
C SER A 127 -1.36 -21.06 -6.97
N THR A 128 -0.42 -20.45 -6.23
CA THR A 128 -0.39 -20.56 -4.78
C THR A 128 -1.55 -19.76 -4.16
N TRP A 129 -1.90 -18.63 -4.78
CA TRP A 129 -3.08 -17.87 -4.38
C TRP A 129 -4.39 -18.63 -4.59
N ASP A 130 -4.57 -19.31 -5.73
CA ASP A 130 -5.79 -20.07 -6.03
C ASP A 130 -6.05 -21.15 -4.97
N ASP A 131 -5.01 -21.89 -4.56
CA ASP A 131 -5.07 -22.90 -3.50
C ASP A 131 -5.44 -22.26 -2.15
N ASN A 132 -4.76 -21.17 -1.77
CA ASN A 132 -5.05 -20.47 -0.51
C ASN A 132 -6.47 -19.87 -0.50
N LYS A 133 -6.92 -19.32 -1.62
CA LYS A 133 -8.24 -18.68 -1.75
C LYS A 133 -9.36 -19.70 -1.58
N GLU A 134 -9.20 -20.92 -2.08
CA GLU A 134 -10.16 -22.01 -1.85
C GLU A 134 -10.32 -22.29 -0.36
N GLU A 135 -9.22 -22.46 0.39
CA GLU A 135 -9.26 -22.68 1.85
C GLU A 135 -9.90 -21.50 2.61
N LEU A 136 -9.58 -20.26 2.24
CA LEU A 136 -10.15 -19.06 2.85
C LEU A 136 -11.66 -18.95 2.59
N LEU A 137 -12.11 -19.30 1.38
CA LEU A 137 -13.53 -19.34 1.03
C LEU A 137 -14.29 -20.41 1.81
N GLU A 138 -13.70 -21.59 1.98
CA GLU A 138 -14.27 -22.67 2.81
C GLU A 138 -14.38 -22.27 4.29
N ALA A 139 -13.39 -21.53 4.80
CA ALA A 139 -13.40 -20.95 6.14
C ALA A 139 -14.38 -19.76 6.28
N GLY A 140 -14.98 -19.30 5.17
CA GLY A 140 -15.93 -18.21 5.14
C GLY A 140 -15.31 -16.83 5.34
N VAL A 141 -14.02 -16.66 5.08
CA VAL A 141 -13.29 -15.39 5.23
C VAL A 141 -13.87 -14.31 4.30
N ILE A 142 -13.91 -13.07 4.79
CA ILE A 142 -14.37 -11.91 4.02
C ILE A 142 -13.34 -10.79 4.15
N CYS A 143 -12.66 -10.49 3.04
CA CYS A 143 -11.64 -9.44 2.93
C CYS A 143 -11.35 -9.06 1.48
N ASN A 144 -10.59 -7.99 1.28
CA ASN A 144 -10.04 -7.60 -0.02
C ASN A 144 -8.52 -7.39 0.06
N ALA A 145 -7.89 -7.12 -1.08
CA ALA A 145 -6.59 -6.47 -1.15
C ALA A 145 -6.73 -5.28 -2.09
N ALA A 146 -6.36 -4.08 -1.62
CA ALA A 146 -6.62 -2.85 -2.34
C ALA A 146 -5.51 -1.83 -2.16
N TRP A 147 -5.27 -1.05 -3.21
CA TRP A 147 -4.71 0.29 -3.06
C TRP A 147 -5.82 1.25 -2.66
N ASP A 148 -5.52 2.20 -1.79
CA ASP A 148 -6.43 3.21 -1.27
C ASP A 148 -5.75 4.60 -1.32
N PHE A 149 -6.43 5.55 -1.92
CA PHE A 149 -5.93 6.87 -2.26
C PHE A 149 -6.90 7.93 -1.76
N PHE A 150 -6.38 9.00 -1.15
CA PHE A 150 -7.21 10.08 -0.64
C PHE A 150 -6.88 11.41 -1.32
N PHE A 151 -7.92 12.07 -1.82
CA PHE A 151 -7.81 13.34 -2.51
C PHE A 151 -8.87 14.36 -2.08
N ASP A 152 -8.55 15.65 -2.21
CA ASP A 152 -9.41 16.75 -1.75
C ASP A 152 -9.07 18.07 -2.45
N GLY A 153 -10.01 19.02 -2.47
CA GLY A 153 -9.75 20.38 -2.97
C GLY A 153 -8.78 21.14 -2.08
N ASP A 154 -8.80 20.89 -0.77
CA ASP A 154 -7.87 21.42 0.22
C ASP A 154 -6.73 20.42 0.48
N ARG A 155 -5.50 20.85 0.18
CA ARG A 155 -4.26 20.11 0.41
C ARG A 155 -4.13 19.61 1.85
N MET A 156 -4.63 20.36 2.83
CA MET A 156 -4.49 20.00 4.23
C MET A 156 -5.40 18.81 4.62
N ASN A 157 -6.51 18.61 3.92
CA ASN A 157 -7.40 17.49 4.15
C ASN A 157 -6.83 16.17 3.63
N THR A 158 -5.90 16.21 2.67
CA THR A 158 -5.30 15.02 2.07
C THR A 158 -4.20 14.38 2.91
N TYR A 159 -3.87 14.91 4.09
CA TYR A 159 -2.93 14.25 5.01
C TYR A 159 -3.61 13.23 5.93
N ASN A 160 -4.94 13.17 5.93
CA ASN A 160 -5.72 12.32 6.82
C ASN A 160 -6.91 11.70 6.06
N PRO A 161 -7.04 10.36 6.02
CA PRO A 161 -8.18 9.69 5.39
C PRO A 161 -9.53 10.20 5.88
N VAL A 162 -9.64 10.51 7.18
CA VAL A 162 -10.89 10.97 7.82
C VAL A 162 -11.36 12.31 7.24
N ASN A 163 -10.44 13.20 6.90
CA ASN A 163 -10.77 14.57 6.46
C ASN A 163 -10.97 14.69 4.95
N SER A 164 -10.40 13.78 4.16
CA SER A 164 -10.51 13.83 2.70
C SER A 164 -11.95 13.57 2.25
N SER A 165 -12.43 14.39 1.32
CA SER A 165 -13.78 14.30 0.76
C SER A 165 -13.93 13.22 -0.31
N TYR A 166 -12.80 12.73 -0.84
CA TYR A 166 -12.77 11.73 -1.89
C TYR A 166 -11.76 10.62 -1.60
N GLU A 167 -12.13 9.43 -2.04
CA GLU A 167 -11.37 8.18 -1.92
C GLU A 167 -11.38 7.49 -3.28
N VAL A 168 -10.21 7.02 -3.73
CA VAL A 168 -10.12 6.07 -4.84
C VAL A 168 -9.56 4.78 -4.28
N MET A 169 -10.14 3.66 -4.66
CA MET A 169 -9.56 2.36 -4.40
C MET A 169 -9.29 1.63 -5.71
N ILE A 170 -8.24 0.81 -5.73
CA ILE A 170 -7.98 -0.16 -6.79
C ILE A 170 -7.91 -1.53 -6.13
N TRP A 171 -8.98 -2.30 -6.25
CA TRP A 171 -9.08 -3.64 -5.70
C TRP A 171 -8.32 -4.61 -6.60
N LEU A 172 -7.25 -5.18 -6.05
CA LEU A 172 -6.47 -6.22 -6.71
C LEU A 172 -7.07 -7.61 -6.47
N GLY A 173 -7.83 -7.81 -5.39
CA GLY A 173 -8.53 -9.06 -5.18
C GLY A 173 -9.52 -9.04 -4.04
N LYS A 174 -10.37 -10.08 -3.96
CA LYS A 174 -11.33 -10.26 -2.87
C LYS A 174 -11.63 -11.70 -2.53
N ILE A 175 -11.97 -11.93 -1.25
CA ILE A 175 -12.38 -13.20 -0.68
C ILE A 175 -13.77 -13.02 -0.06
N GLY A 176 -14.65 -14.01 -0.32
CA GLY A 176 -16.01 -14.02 0.20
C GLY A 176 -16.94 -13.06 -0.55
N SER A 177 -18.23 -13.40 -0.57
CA SER A 177 -19.25 -12.56 -1.22
C SER A 177 -19.65 -11.33 -0.40
N GLY A 178 -19.22 -11.22 0.86
CA GLY A 178 -19.48 -10.05 1.69
C GLY A 178 -18.56 -8.86 1.41
N ALA A 179 -17.40 -9.10 0.79
CA ALA A 179 -16.50 -8.04 0.36
C ALA A 179 -17.06 -7.47 -0.95
N GLN A 180 -17.70 -6.32 -0.85
CA GLN A 180 -18.23 -5.59 -2.00
C GLN A 180 -17.69 -4.16 -1.98
N PRO A 181 -17.24 -3.66 -3.15
CA PRO A 181 -16.94 -2.25 -3.25
C PRO A 181 -18.22 -1.45 -3.02
N LEU A 182 -18.08 -0.14 -2.82
CA LEU A 182 -19.23 0.76 -2.79
C LEU A 182 -19.77 0.92 -4.21
N GLU A 183 -20.49 -0.10 -4.66
CA GLU A 183 -21.12 -0.17 -5.97
C GLU A 183 -22.28 0.83 -6.02
N GLY A 184 -22.30 1.66 -7.07
CA GLY A 184 -23.47 2.44 -7.46
C GLY A 184 -24.41 1.62 -8.34
N ASP A 185 -25.25 2.30 -9.13
CA ASP A 185 -26.23 1.62 -10.00
C ASP A 185 -25.61 0.93 -11.22
N SER A 186 -24.41 1.35 -11.64
CA SER A 186 -23.75 0.83 -12.85
C SER A 186 -22.26 1.11 -12.89
N ILE A 187 -21.54 0.30 -13.67
CA ILE A 187 -20.14 0.55 -14.07
C ILE A 187 -20.06 1.86 -14.87
N LEU A 188 -19.16 2.76 -14.48
CA LEU A 188 -18.94 4.04 -15.16
C LEU A 188 -18.09 3.89 -16.43
N THR A 189 -17.02 3.10 -16.36
CA THR A 189 -16.12 2.83 -17.49
C THR A 189 -15.31 1.56 -17.26
N ASN A 190 -14.58 1.12 -18.29
CA ASN A 190 -13.53 0.12 -18.17
C ASN A 190 -12.21 0.68 -18.70
N MET A 191 -11.11 0.42 -18.01
CA MET A 191 -9.77 0.87 -18.39
C MET A 191 -8.74 -0.24 -18.14
N THR A 192 -7.64 -0.22 -18.89
CA THR A 192 -6.58 -1.22 -18.78
C THR A 192 -5.35 -0.61 -18.14
N VAL A 193 -4.77 -1.31 -17.15
CA VAL A 193 -3.46 -1.03 -16.57
C VAL A 193 -2.62 -2.30 -16.70
N GLY A 194 -1.52 -2.22 -17.44
CA GLY A 194 -0.73 -3.40 -17.81
C GLY A 194 -1.59 -4.42 -18.58
N ASP A 195 -1.64 -5.66 -18.10
CA ASP A 195 -2.43 -6.75 -18.69
C ASP A 195 -3.82 -6.93 -18.02
N HIS A 196 -4.21 -6.01 -17.14
CA HIS A 196 -5.43 -6.10 -16.34
C HIS A 196 -6.45 -5.04 -16.74
N GLU A 197 -7.69 -5.46 -17.01
CA GLU A 197 -8.81 -4.55 -17.24
C GLU A 197 -9.61 -4.35 -15.94
N PHE A 198 -9.90 -3.10 -15.61
CA PHE A 198 -10.64 -2.70 -14.42
C PHE A 198 -11.95 -1.99 -14.79
N SER A 199 -13.01 -2.25 -14.05
CA SER A 199 -14.29 -1.55 -14.08
C SER A 199 -14.36 -0.52 -12.95
N LEU A 200 -14.75 0.71 -13.25
CA LEU A 200 -14.95 1.76 -12.26
C LEU A 200 -16.38 1.73 -11.69
N TRP A 201 -16.46 1.67 -10.37
CA TRP A 201 -17.65 1.90 -9.58
C TRP A 201 -17.55 3.22 -8.81
N TYR A 202 -18.71 3.76 -8.42
CA TYR A 202 -18.79 4.98 -7.63
C TYR A 202 -20.03 4.94 -6.74
N ASN A 203 -19.85 5.32 -5.47
CA ASN A 203 -20.96 5.63 -4.56
C ASN A 203 -20.46 6.52 -3.40
N THR A 204 -21.36 6.89 -2.49
CA THR A 204 -21.04 7.68 -1.29
C THR A 204 -21.10 6.79 -0.06
N ASN A 205 -20.07 6.85 0.80
CA ASN A 205 -20.08 6.11 2.06
C ASN A 205 -21.01 6.76 3.11
N SER A 206 -21.23 6.09 4.24
CA SER A 206 -22.14 6.59 5.30
C SER A 206 -21.71 7.93 5.92
N GLY A 207 -20.45 8.32 5.75
CA GLY A 207 -19.90 9.60 6.19
C GLY A 207 -20.02 10.73 5.16
N GLY A 208 -20.59 10.46 3.98
CA GLY A 208 -20.72 11.44 2.90
C GLY A 208 -19.49 11.54 1.99
N ARG A 209 -18.46 10.69 2.17
CA ARG A 209 -17.30 10.67 1.28
C ARG A 209 -17.66 10.04 -0.06
N HIS A 210 -17.17 10.65 -1.14
CA HIS A 210 -17.24 10.10 -2.49
C HIS A 210 -16.17 9.02 -2.66
N VAL A 211 -16.58 7.79 -3.00
CA VAL A 211 -15.68 6.65 -3.14
C VAL A 211 -15.76 6.11 -4.57
N PHE A 212 -14.62 6.12 -5.24
CA PHE A 212 -14.41 5.54 -6.56
C PHE A 212 -13.67 4.22 -6.39
N THR A 213 -14.16 3.12 -6.96
CA THR A 213 -13.48 1.82 -6.81
C THR A 213 -13.28 1.15 -8.16
N TRP A 214 -12.02 0.98 -8.54
CA TRP A 214 -11.61 0.16 -9.68
C TRP A 214 -11.52 -1.30 -9.25
N VAL A 215 -12.21 -2.19 -9.96
CA VAL A 215 -12.24 -3.63 -9.66
C VAL A 215 -11.90 -4.39 -10.92
N THR A 216 -11.15 -5.49 -10.81
CA THR A 216 -10.82 -6.34 -11.97
C THR A 216 -12.09 -6.81 -12.69
N ARG A 217 -12.16 -6.54 -13.99
CA ARG A 217 -13.37 -6.74 -14.79
C ARG A 217 -13.76 -8.22 -14.91
N ASP A 218 -12.77 -9.09 -15.07
CA ASP A 218 -12.99 -10.53 -15.18
C ASP A 218 -13.14 -11.24 -13.83
N GLY A 219 -13.07 -10.48 -12.73
CA GLY A 219 -13.19 -10.98 -11.36
C GLY A 219 -12.00 -11.80 -10.88
N LYS A 220 -10.89 -11.84 -11.64
CA LYS A 220 -9.65 -12.50 -11.19
C LYS A 220 -8.87 -11.57 -10.28
N ASP A 221 -8.18 -12.16 -9.32
CA ASP A 221 -7.28 -11.39 -8.45
C ASP A 221 -5.91 -11.20 -9.12
N VAL A 222 -5.21 -10.13 -8.73
CA VAL A 222 -3.89 -9.73 -9.21
C VAL A 222 -2.94 -9.73 -8.02
N ASN A 223 -2.27 -10.84 -7.79
CA ASN A 223 -1.37 -11.03 -6.64
C ASN A 223 -0.02 -10.33 -6.80
N GLU A 224 0.47 -10.19 -8.03
CA GLU A 224 1.70 -9.48 -8.37
C GLU A 224 1.32 -8.32 -9.28
N PHE A 225 1.32 -7.10 -8.75
CA PHE A 225 0.90 -5.90 -9.47
C PHE A 225 2.11 -5.00 -9.75
N ASP A 226 2.25 -4.57 -10.99
CA ASP A 226 3.26 -3.61 -11.46
C ASP A 226 2.63 -2.81 -12.61
N GLY A 227 2.16 -1.59 -12.34
CA GLY A 227 1.36 -0.84 -13.29
C GLY A 227 1.28 0.66 -13.03
N ASP A 228 1.18 1.44 -14.12
CA ASP A 228 0.93 2.89 -14.08
C ASP A 228 -0.57 3.17 -13.94
N VAL A 229 -0.95 3.78 -12.82
CA VAL A 229 -2.33 4.07 -12.46
C VAL A 229 -2.73 5.52 -12.75
N ALA A 230 -1.82 6.37 -13.25
CA ALA A 230 -2.13 7.75 -13.58
C ALA A 230 -3.36 7.91 -14.51
N PRO A 231 -3.54 7.08 -15.57
CA PRO A 231 -4.73 7.16 -16.42
C PRO A 231 -6.05 6.93 -15.69
N LEU A 232 -6.05 6.10 -14.63
CA LEU A 232 -7.26 5.85 -13.83
C LEU A 232 -7.67 7.09 -13.03
N LEU A 233 -6.68 7.80 -12.46
CA LEU A 233 -6.90 9.05 -11.74
C LEU A 233 -7.32 10.18 -12.68
N GLU A 234 -6.69 10.28 -13.86
CA GLU A 234 -7.05 11.26 -14.90
C GLU A 234 -8.49 11.08 -15.38
N TYR A 235 -8.96 9.83 -15.50
CA TYR A 235 -10.34 9.56 -15.87
C TYR A 235 -11.33 10.15 -14.86
N ILE A 236 -11.08 9.95 -13.56
CA ILE A 236 -11.94 10.49 -12.49
C ILE A 236 -11.95 12.02 -12.52
N LEU A 237 -10.78 12.65 -12.65
CA LEU A 237 -10.65 14.11 -12.77
C LEU A 237 -11.43 14.66 -13.98
N SER A 238 -11.34 13.97 -15.12
CA SER A 238 -11.97 14.40 -16.37
C SER A 238 -13.47 14.08 -16.43
N ASN A 239 -13.93 13.15 -15.61
CA ASN A 239 -15.30 12.64 -15.59
C ASN A 239 -15.80 12.49 -14.15
N PRO A 240 -15.92 13.61 -13.40
CA PRO A 240 -16.23 13.57 -11.96
C PRO A 240 -17.63 13.04 -11.63
N SER A 241 -18.39 12.53 -12.58
CA SER A 241 -19.84 12.30 -12.49
C SER A 241 -20.59 13.61 -12.17
N ASP A 242 -21.92 13.59 -12.05
CA ASP A 242 -22.72 14.78 -11.70
C ASP A 242 -22.54 15.21 -10.22
N ILE A 243 -21.31 15.15 -9.69
CA ILE A 243 -20.95 15.56 -8.34
C ILE A 243 -20.90 17.10 -8.29
N GLU A 244 -21.88 17.70 -7.62
CA GLU A 244 -22.09 19.16 -7.56
C GLU A 244 -20.85 19.93 -7.08
N ASP A 245 -20.12 19.38 -6.12
CA ASP A 245 -18.98 20.04 -5.46
C ASP A 245 -17.62 19.40 -5.81
N PHE A 246 -17.48 18.81 -7.00
CA PHE A 246 -16.20 18.24 -7.42
C PHE A 246 -15.14 19.33 -7.61
N PRO A 247 -14.00 19.27 -6.89
CA PRO A 247 -12.93 20.26 -7.04
C PRO A 247 -12.34 20.22 -8.44
N SER A 248 -12.12 21.40 -9.05
CA SER A 248 -11.63 21.49 -10.44
C SER A 248 -10.21 20.94 -10.65
N ASP A 249 -9.39 20.92 -9.60
CA ASP A 249 -8.05 20.37 -9.61
C ASP A 249 -7.68 19.95 -8.17
N PRO A 250 -8.10 18.76 -7.70
CA PRO A 250 -7.83 18.31 -6.35
C PRO A 250 -6.37 17.90 -6.13
N TRP A 251 -5.95 17.90 -4.87
CA TRP A 251 -4.70 17.34 -4.39
C TRP A 251 -4.89 15.85 -4.08
N LEU A 252 -3.95 15.00 -4.49
CA LEU A 252 -3.75 13.63 -3.99
C LEU A 252 -2.71 13.67 -2.88
N GLY A 253 -2.99 13.06 -1.72
CA GLY A 253 -2.06 13.11 -0.60
C GLY A 253 -1.62 11.78 0.00
N LEU A 254 -2.47 10.76 0.00
CA LEU A 254 -2.15 9.46 0.59
C LEU A 254 -2.22 8.37 -0.46
N VAL A 255 -1.29 7.42 -0.34
CA VAL A 255 -1.17 6.23 -1.18
C VAL A 255 -0.90 5.05 -0.26
N GLU A 256 -1.87 4.17 -0.11
CA GLU A 256 -1.86 3.09 0.87
C GLU A 256 -2.18 1.76 0.19
N PHE A 257 -1.51 0.68 0.58
CA PHE A 257 -1.84 -0.68 0.13
C PHE A 257 -2.10 -1.57 1.33
N GLY A 258 -3.23 -2.27 1.31
CA GLY A 258 -3.64 -3.06 2.45
C GLY A 258 -4.79 -4.01 2.16
N SER A 259 -5.43 -4.46 3.23
CA SER A 259 -6.58 -5.35 3.19
C SER A 259 -7.66 -4.83 4.12
N GLU A 260 -8.86 -4.57 3.61
CA GLU A 260 -10.03 -4.36 4.45
C GLU A 260 -10.50 -5.72 5.01
N THR A 261 -10.73 -5.77 6.31
CA THR A 261 -11.00 -7.03 7.04
C THR A 261 -12.41 -7.00 7.61
N TRP A 262 -13.32 -7.82 7.06
CA TRP A 262 -14.72 -7.87 7.49
C TRP A 262 -15.01 -9.04 8.42
N PHE A 263 -14.47 -10.22 8.14
CA PHE A 263 -14.86 -11.41 8.90
C PHE A 263 -13.89 -12.57 8.74
N SER A 264 -13.61 -13.23 9.87
CA SER A 264 -13.06 -14.58 9.91
C SER A 264 -13.30 -15.18 11.30
N ASN A 265 -13.65 -16.46 11.36
CA ASN A 265 -13.71 -17.21 12.64
C ASN A 265 -12.37 -17.79 13.07
N GLU A 266 -11.38 -17.77 12.17
CA GLU A 266 -10.03 -18.26 12.43
C GLU A 266 -9.01 -17.16 12.14
N ASN A 267 -7.76 -17.35 12.54
CA ASN A 267 -6.72 -16.41 12.15
C ASN A 267 -6.54 -16.47 10.63
N VAL A 268 -6.30 -15.31 10.03
CA VAL A 268 -5.87 -15.15 8.65
C VAL A 268 -4.55 -14.40 8.68
N THR A 269 -3.59 -14.83 7.87
CA THR A 269 -2.33 -14.12 7.66
C THR A 269 -2.34 -13.49 6.27
N PHE A 270 -2.33 -12.16 6.21
CA PHE A 270 -2.14 -11.38 5.00
C PHE A 270 -0.68 -10.94 4.87
N SER A 271 -0.04 -11.34 3.78
CA SER A 271 1.38 -11.11 3.54
C SER A 271 1.55 -10.23 2.31
N ALA A 272 2.33 -9.16 2.42
CA ALA A 272 2.60 -8.27 1.30
C ALA A 272 4.06 -7.79 1.31
N ALA A 273 4.64 -7.63 0.12
CA ALA A 273 6.03 -7.27 -0.08
C ALA A 273 6.25 -6.55 -1.41
N ASN A 274 7.52 -6.23 -1.70
CA ASN A 274 7.97 -5.70 -2.99
C ASN A 274 7.28 -4.38 -3.37
N PHE A 275 6.99 -3.56 -2.37
CA PHE A 275 6.33 -2.26 -2.54
C PHE A 275 7.17 -1.30 -3.39
N GLY A 276 6.51 -0.57 -4.29
CA GLY A 276 7.14 0.48 -5.08
C GLY A 276 6.14 1.57 -5.47
N MET A 277 6.61 2.81 -5.48
CA MET A 277 5.91 3.95 -6.05
C MET A 277 6.91 4.82 -6.80
N GLU A 278 6.67 5.02 -8.09
CA GLU A 278 7.32 6.03 -8.92
C GLU A 278 6.26 7.08 -9.28
N LEU A 279 6.55 8.36 -9.01
CA LEU A 279 5.59 9.45 -9.23
C LEU A 279 6.27 10.60 -9.97
N ASP A 280 6.00 10.71 -11.27
CA ASP A 280 6.36 11.88 -12.08
C ASP A 280 5.18 12.84 -12.14
N ALA A 281 5.36 14.04 -11.58
CA ALA A 281 4.36 15.09 -11.58
C ALA A 281 5.01 16.44 -11.93
N ASP A 282 4.33 17.22 -12.78
CA ASP A 282 4.78 18.55 -13.16
C ASP A 282 4.75 19.52 -11.98
N GLY A 283 5.93 20.05 -11.62
CA GLY A 283 6.04 21.29 -10.85
C GLY A 283 5.55 21.23 -9.41
N TYR A 284 6.24 20.46 -8.57
CA TYR A 284 6.47 20.87 -7.18
C TYR A 284 7.96 21.19 -6.99
N ASP A 285 8.39 22.34 -7.55
CA ASP A 285 9.56 23.03 -6.98
C ASP A 285 9.14 23.41 -5.56
N GLY A 286 9.74 22.80 -4.54
CA GLY A 286 9.41 22.94 -3.11
C GLY A 286 9.42 24.38 -2.58
N ALA A 287 8.48 25.19 -3.04
CA ALA A 287 8.16 26.50 -2.52
C ALA A 287 7.53 26.26 -1.16
N ARG A 288 8.37 26.46 -0.15
CA ARG A 288 7.96 26.84 1.19
C ARG A 288 6.79 27.82 1.05
N ASP A 289 5.62 27.39 1.50
CA ASP A 289 4.50 28.28 1.79
C ASP A 289 4.94 29.23 2.91
N ASP A 290 5.65 30.30 2.55
CA ASP A 290 5.74 31.51 3.38
C ASP A 290 4.42 32.27 3.22
N ASP A 291 3.36 31.70 3.78
CA ASP A 291 2.13 32.43 4.09
C ASP A 291 2.44 33.38 5.26
N ASN A 292 3.01 34.54 4.92
CA ASN A 292 3.00 35.70 5.79
C ASN A 292 2.41 36.89 5.04
N SER A 293 1.08 36.90 4.91
CA SER A 293 0.33 38.10 4.55
C SER A 293 0.37 39.12 5.70
N GLY A 294 1.54 39.71 5.92
CA GLY A 294 1.74 40.88 6.77
C GLY A 294 1.61 42.14 5.94
N SER A 295 0.41 42.72 5.93
CA SER A 295 0.15 44.08 5.42
C SER A 295 1.09 45.10 6.07
N SER A 296 1.93 45.76 5.28
CA SER A 296 2.44 47.09 5.64
C SER A 296 2.89 47.89 4.41
N ASN A 297 2.19 49.00 4.19
CA ASN A 297 2.58 50.10 3.32
C ASN A 297 3.99 50.62 3.67
N ASN A 298 4.83 50.85 2.67
CA ASN A 298 5.49 52.16 2.55
C ASN A 298 6.11 52.42 1.18
N ASN A 299 5.82 53.61 0.66
CA ASN A 299 6.42 54.21 -0.52
C ASN A 299 7.82 54.78 -0.24
N ASN A 300 8.55 54.93 -1.35
CA ASN A 300 9.65 55.88 -1.65
C ASN A 300 11.13 55.48 -1.41
N ASN A 301 11.76 55.20 -2.55
CA ASN A 301 12.72 56.07 -3.27
C ASN A 301 14.23 55.87 -3.03
N GLY A 302 14.92 55.50 -4.12
CA GLY A 302 16.19 56.08 -4.54
C GLY A 302 17.48 55.33 -4.18
N GLY A 303 18.26 54.93 -5.18
CA GLY A 303 19.69 54.65 -4.99
C GLY A 303 20.30 53.62 -5.95
N SER A 304 20.71 54.10 -7.13
CA SER A 304 21.63 53.40 -8.04
C SER A 304 22.98 53.10 -7.38
N SER A 305 23.59 51.94 -7.66
CA SER A 305 25.01 51.79 -8.06
C SER A 305 25.35 50.34 -8.44
N ASN A 306 26.21 50.25 -9.45
CA ASN A 306 26.69 49.07 -10.17
C ASN A 306 27.61 48.16 -9.33
N ASP A 307 27.75 46.88 -9.69
CA ASP A 307 28.90 46.37 -10.46
C ASP A 307 28.94 44.82 -10.46
N ASN A 308 29.01 44.30 -11.69
CA ASN A 308 29.85 43.23 -12.24
C ASN A 308 30.03 41.83 -11.60
N ASP A 309 30.00 40.89 -12.55
CA ASP A 309 30.82 39.67 -12.70
C ASP A 309 30.28 38.29 -12.27
N SER A 310 29.84 37.57 -13.30
CA SER A 310 30.50 36.37 -13.84
C SER A 310 30.76 35.19 -12.88
N ALA A 311 30.05 34.08 -13.09
CA ALA A 311 30.61 32.82 -13.62
C ALA A 311 29.69 31.64 -13.31
N GLY A 312 29.23 30.96 -14.36
CA GLY A 312 28.67 29.62 -14.24
C GLY A 312 29.77 28.60 -13.95
N ALA A 313 29.42 27.60 -13.15
CA ALA A 313 30.13 26.33 -13.11
C ALA A 313 29.15 25.23 -12.65
N ALA A 314 28.63 24.49 -13.62
CA ALA A 314 28.05 23.17 -13.40
C ALA A 314 29.17 22.24 -12.93
N ILE A 315 28.94 21.48 -11.85
CA ILE A 315 29.85 20.42 -11.41
C ILE A 315 29.07 19.11 -11.44
N SER A 316 29.35 18.33 -12.49
CA SER A 316 29.11 16.90 -12.59
C SER A 316 30.04 16.18 -11.61
N LEU A 317 29.52 15.25 -10.80
CA LEU A 317 30.33 14.29 -10.07
C LEU A 317 29.74 12.87 -10.21
N SER A 318 30.28 12.13 -11.18
CA SER A 318 30.33 10.67 -11.16
C SER A 318 31.49 10.22 -10.27
N THR A 319 31.29 9.27 -9.35
CA THR A 319 31.89 7.91 -9.43
C THR A 319 31.61 7.10 -8.17
N LEU A 320 31.18 5.87 -8.45
CA LEU A 320 31.06 4.66 -7.63
C LEU A 320 32.34 4.33 -6.83
N THR A 321 32.22 4.07 -5.53
CA THR A 321 33.18 3.21 -4.80
C THR A 321 32.44 2.25 -3.89
N LEU A 322 32.49 0.98 -4.30
CA LEU A 322 32.04 -0.21 -3.58
C LEU A 322 33.03 -0.51 -2.43
N VAL A 323 32.56 -0.60 -1.19
CA VAL A 323 33.33 -1.15 -0.07
C VAL A 323 32.48 -2.22 0.62
N MET A 324 32.85 -3.49 0.42
CA MET A 324 32.31 -4.63 1.17
C MET A 324 32.99 -4.72 2.55
N PRO A 325 32.24 -4.94 3.65
CA PRO A 325 32.82 -5.38 4.92
C PRO A 325 33.05 -6.89 4.92
N VAL A 326 34.28 -7.26 5.31
CA VAL A 326 34.75 -8.63 5.55
C VAL A 326 34.12 -9.18 6.83
N ALA A 327 33.51 -10.36 6.75
CA ALA A 327 33.06 -11.15 7.88
C ALA A 327 34.25 -11.62 8.73
N MET A 328 34.18 -11.42 10.05
CA MET A 328 35.11 -12.02 11.01
C MET A 328 34.31 -12.87 12.00
N ALA A 329 34.41 -14.18 11.82
CA ALA A 329 33.92 -15.18 12.77
C ALA A 329 34.85 -15.23 13.99
N LEU A 330 34.29 -15.13 15.20
CA LEU A 330 34.98 -15.50 16.43
C LEU A 330 34.13 -16.51 17.18
N ALA A 331 34.52 -17.78 17.06
CA ALA A 331 34.04 -18.85 17.91
C ALA A 331 34.72 -18.76 19.27
N VAL A 332 33.96 -18.78 20.36
CA VAL A 332 34.47 -19.12 21.69
C VAL A 332 33.54 -20.15 22.31
N ALA A 333 34.06 -21.37 22.45
CA ALA A 333 33.47 -22.48 23.16
C ALA A 333 34.19 -22.65 24.50
N PHE A 334 33.46 -22.70 25.60
CA PHE A 334 33.73 -23.40 26.86
C PHE A 334 32.36 -23.41 27.60
N GLY A 335 31.83 -24.49 28.20
CA GLY A 335 32.43 -25.66 28.81
C GLY A 335 31.99 -25.68 30.28
N PHE A 336 31.05 -26.59 30.60
CA PHE A 336 30.29 -26.81 31.85
C PHE A 336 29.01 -26.00 32.02
#